data_AF-A0A2V8LLU9-F1
#
_entry.id   AF-A0A2V8LLU9-F1
#
_cell.length_a   1.000
_cell.length_b   1.000
_cell.length_c   1.000
_cell.angle_alpha   90.00
_cell.angle_beta   90.00
_cell.angle_gamma   90.00
#
_symmetry.space_group_name_H-M   'P 1'
#
loop_
_entity.id
_entity.type
_entity.pdbx_description
1 polymer ?
#
loop_
_entity_poly.entity_id
_entity_poly.type
_entity_poly.pdbx_seq_one_letter_code
_entity_poly.pdbx_strand_id
1 'polypeptide(L)'
;MTDWPRLILMIFYAPLRGMREVRDRGALFPAIVCAYISQVLYAFVIQWLVGNASLLTRPQVIAGNLFQAATSLLPIVIVLVPLLALTSNLFDRRGSFGLVLQQEYASLGSVIFYALIAANLVAILISIFFHFSGVQAAYIANSMQSAEQIKSMFRLPAEVQRQLEIELKDPAFIASSLFRTVKIGIFSVGAIESVRKVFRLSFVRSIAVVVLSYIGAIVLSPIWTLLFTRVIGSPFILLMLFLLLRGYFTGIVSGQRARAAFKQNLEAATINPRDSSAHYNLGLIHQQRGELDQARERFQRAIEIDPDELDAHYQLGRIGRAQNRLAEAIGHFEQVVQRDQFHAQNEIWREIGATYIAAGQYSDAREALEKFLDRRTNDPEGLYLMGRAHAGLGDNQEAATSMQACIEAVKTAPAYKYRTEKRWLNEAQQFLKGKRQEAVSSRH
;
A
#
# COMPACT_ATOMS: atom_id res chain seq x y z
N MET A 1 4.20 -13.49 -16.29
CA MET A 1 4.26 -12.26 -17.12
C MET A 1 2.84 -11.78 -17.32
N THR A 2 2.53 -10.57 -16.87
CA THR A 2 1.18 -9.98 -16.89
C THR A 2 0.83 -9.43 -18.28
N ASP A 3 -0.29 -9.87 -18.86
CA ASP A 3 -0.82 -9.43 -20.17
C ASP A 3 -1.41 -8.00 -20.13
N TRP A 4 -0.61 -7.00 -19.76
CA TRP A 4 -1.03 -5.59 -19.75
C TRP A 4 -1.60 -5.09 -21.10
N PRO A 5 -1.06 -5.48 -22.28
CA PRO A 5 -1.64 -5.08 -23.56
C PRO A 5 -3.08 -5.57 -23.75
N ARG A 6 -3.40 -6.78 -23.25
CA ARG A 6 -4.75 -7.33 -23.27
C ARG A 6 -5.70 -6.52 -22.39
N LEU A 7 -5.25 -6.09 -21.22
CA LEU A 7 -6.05 -5.24 -20.32
C LEU A 7 -6.39 -3.89 -20.98
N ILE A 8 -5.42 -3.28 -21.67
CA ILE A 8 -5.64 -2.05 -22.45
C ILE A 8 -6.67 -2.30 -23.56
N LEU A 9 -6.50 -3.34 -24.38
CA LEU A 9 -7.44 -3.73 -25.44
C LEU A 9 -8.85 -3.99 -24.91
N MET A 10 -8.97 -4.65 -23.76
CA MET A 10 -10.27 -4.93 -23.14
C MET A 10 -10.96 -3.68 -22.61
N ILE A 11 -10.24 -2.61 -22.28
CA ILE A 11 -10.87 -1.33 -21.90
C ILE A 11 -11.57 -0.68 -23.12
N PHE A 12 -11.08 -0.92 -24.33
CA PHE A 12 -11.71 -0.42 -25.56
C PHE A 12 -12.85 -1.33 -26.04
N TYR A 13 -12.62 -2.64 -26.09
CA TYR A 13 -13.57 -3.60 -26.67
C TYR A 13 -14.66 -4.06 -25.68
N ALA A 14 -14.33 -4.13 -24.38
CA ALA A 14 -15.26 -4.53 -23.33
C ALA A 14 -15.00 -3.74 -22.03
N PRO A 15 -15.26 -2.42 -22.01
CA PRO A 15 -14.85 -1.52 -20.92
C PRO A 15 -15.29 -2.01 -19.53
N LEU A 16 -16.46 -2.65 -19.47
CA LEU A 16 -16.99 -3.25 -18.26
C LEU A 16 -16.15 -4.44 -17.76
N ARG A 17 -15.73 -5.33 -18.66
CA ARG A 17 -14.92 -6.51 -18.34
C ARG A 17 -13.46 -6.12 -18.06
N GLY A 18 -12.90 -5.23 -18.88
CA GLY A 18 -11.54 -4.73 -18.74
C GLY A 18 -11.28 -4.07 -17.38
N MET A 19 -12.15 -3.15 -16.94
CA MET A 19 -11.97 -2.51 -15.63
C MET A 19 -12.14 -3.46 -14.44
N ARG A 20 -12.98 -4.50 -14.54
CA ARG A 20 -13.07 -5.53 -13.48
C ARG A 20 -11.76 -6.32 -13.40
N GLU A 21 -11.22 -6.69 -14.55
CA GLU A 21 -9.97 -7.45 -14.61
C GLU A 21 -8.77 -6.63 -14.14
N VAL A 22 -8.73 -5.33 -14.47
CA VAL A 22 -7.75 -4.39 -13.92
C VAL A 22 -7.90 -4.23 -12.41
N ARG A 23 -9.12 -4.11 -11.88
CA ARG A 23 -9.33 -4.05 -10.42
C ARG A 23 -8.76 -5.30 -9.73
N ASP A 24 -8.97 -6.47 -10.35
CA ASP A 24 -8.68 -7.77 -9.73
C ASP A 24 -7.23 -8.25 -9.98
N ARG A 25 -6.54 -7.72 -11.01
CA ARG A 25 -5.20 -8.17 -11.44
C ARG A 25 -4.19 -7.03 -11.67
N GLY A 26 -4.65 -5.77 -11.63
CA GLY A 26 -3.84 -4.61 -11.97
C GLY A 26 -2.89 -4.18 -10.85
N ALA A 27 -1.60 -4.46 -11.03
CA ALA A 27 -0.53 -3.73 -10.34
C ALA A 27 -0.56 -2.21 -10.65
N LEU A 28 -0.42 -1.38 -9.62
CA LEU A 28 -0.43 0.08 -9.78
C LEU A 28 0.73 0.61 -10.64
N PHE A 29 1.93 0.03 -10.49
CA PHE A 29 3.14 0.55 -11.14
C PHE A 29 3.08 0.49 -12.69
N PRO A 30 2.77 -0.65 -13.33
CA PRO A 30 2.63 -0.70 -14.79
C PRO A 30 1.54 0.24 -15.31
N ALA A 31 0.43 0.41 -14.56
CA ALA A 31 -0.63 1.36 -14.93
C ALA A 31 -0.12 2.81 -14.98
N ILE A 32 0.72 3.21 -14.00
CA ILE A 32 1.35 4.54 -13.99
C ILE A 32 2.30 4.72 -15.17
N VAL A 33 3.14 3.72 -15.49
CA VAL A 33 4.08 3.79 -16.61
C VAL A 33 3.33 3.92 -17.94
N CYS A 34 2.30 3.10 -18.17
CA CYS A 34 1.47 3.20 -19.37
C CYS A 34 0.72 4.53 -19.44
N ALA A 35 0.20 5.01 -18.30
CA ALA A 35 -0.46 6.32 -18.23
C ALA A 35 0.52 7.43 -18.60
N TYR A 36 1.77 7.38 -18.13
CA TYR A 36 2.82 8.33 -18.48
C TYR A 36 3.10 8.32 -19.98
N ILE A 37 3.33 7.15 -20.57
CA ILE A 37 3.57 7.02 -22.01
C ILE A 37 2.39 7.58 -22.82
N SER A 38 1.15 7.23 -22.43
CA SER A 38 -0.06 7.75 -23.10
C SER A 38 -0.22 9.27 -22.93
N GLN A 39 0.19 9.82 -21.80
CA GLN A 39 0.12 11.25 -21.49
C GLN A 39 1.16 12.03 -22.29
N VAL A 40 2.38 11.49 -22.44
CA VAL A 40 3.41 12.00 -23.33
C VAL A 40 2.86 12.02 -24.76
N LEU A 41 2.37 10.88 -25.25
CA LEU A 41 1.80 10.79 -26.60
C LEU A 41 0.69 11.83 -26.83
N TYR A 42 -0.26 11.94 -25.90
CA TYR A 42 -1.31 12.96 -25.94
C TYR A 42 -0.73 14.37 -26.02
N ALA A 43 0.22 14.73 -25.15
CA ALA A 43 0.82 16.06 -25.14
C ALA A 43 1.50 16.42 -26.47
N PHE A 44 2.26 15.48 -27.05
CA PHE A 44 2.94 15.66 -28.33
C PHE A 44 1.94 15.83 -29.49
N VAL A 45 0.92 14.99 -29.56
CA VAL A 45 -0.11 15.07 -30.63
C VAL A 45 -0.88 16.38 -30.54
N ILE A 46 -1.31 16.80 -29.34
CA ILE A 46 -2.03 18.06 -29.18
C ILE A 46 -1.19 19.26 -29.59
N GLN A 47 0.07 19.34 -29.15
CA GLN A 47 0.95 20.44 -29.54
C GLN A 47 1.20 20.48 -31.06
N TRP A 48 1.26 19.32 -31.71
CA TRP A 48 1.35 19.22 -33.17
C TRP A 48 0.09 19.75 -33.87
N LEU A 49 -1.11 19.31 -33.46
CA LEU A 49 -2.40 19.76 -34.01
C LEU A 49 -2.65 21.27 -33.83
N VAL A 50 -1.99 21.85 -32.83
CA VAL A 50 -2.07 23.26 -32.49
C VAL A 50 -1.05 24.11 -33.27
N GLY A 51 -0.18 23.49 -34.08
CA GLY A 51 0.75 24.18 -34.97
C GLY A 51 2.07 24.58 -34.31
N ASN A 52 2.40 24.03 -33.14
CA ASN A 52 3.65 24.35 -32.45
C ASN A 52 4.83 23.52 -33.02
N ALA A 53 5.37 23.95 -34.17
CA ALA A 53 6.39 23.22 -34.94
C ALA A 53 7.77 23.10 -34.25
N SER A 54 7.99 23.78 -33.12
CA SER A 54 9.24 23.73 -32.34
C SER A 54 9.47 22.40 -31.59
N LEU A 55 8.47 21.52 -31.63
CA LEU A 55 8.34 20.25 -30.91
C LEU A 55 9.44 19.21 -31.16
N LEU A 56 9.92 19.08 -32.40
CA LEU A 56 10.87 18.03 -32.79
C LEU A 56 12.31 18.53 -32.92
N THR A 57 12.52 19.84 -32.81
CA THR A 57 13.80 20.48 -33.15
C THR A 57 14.58 20.97 -31.94
N ARG A 58 13.93 21.14 -30.77
CA ARG A 58 14.58 21.65 -29.55
C ARG A 58 14.54 20.65 -28.40
N PRO A 59 15.69 20.08 -27.99
CA PRO A 59 15.77 19.11 -26.88
C PRO A 59 15.18 19.63 -25.56
N GLN A 60 15.30 20.93 -25.30
CA GLN A 60 14.74 21.56 -24.08
C GLN A 60 13.21 21.51 -24.04
N VAL A 61 12.54 21.65 -25.19
CA VAL A 61 11.08 21.60 -25.31
C VAL A 61 10.58 20.18 -25.08
N ILE A 62 11.29 19.19 -25.65
CA ILE A 62 11.02 17.76 -25.43
C ILE A 62 11.13 17.41 -23.95
N ALA A 63 12.23 17.80 -23.29
CA ALA A 63 12.44 17.56 -21.87
C ALA A 63 11.36 18.24 -21.00
N GLY A 64 10.96 19.46 -21.35
CA GLY A 64 9.88 20.19 -20.69
C GLY A 64 8.53 19.45 -20.79
N ASN A 65 8.19 18.96 -21.98
CA ASN A 65 6.95 18.20 -22.20
C ASN A 65 6.94 16.86 -21.46
N LEU A 66 8.08 16.13 -21.45
CA LEU A 66 8.22 14.88 -20.70
C LEU A 66 8.06 15.12 -19.19
N PHE A 67 8.64 16.20 -18.67
CA PHE A 67 8.50 16.59 -17.27
C PHE A 67 7.07 17.02 -16.93
N GLN A 68 6.43 17.80 -17.80
CA GLN A 68 5.05 18.22 -17.63
C GLN A 68 4.08 17.02 -17.64
N ALA A 69 4.32 16.04 -18.52
CA ALA A 69 3.56 14.80 -18.53
C ALA A 69 3.69 14.05 -17.21
N ALA A 70 4.90 13.97 -16.64
CA ALA A 70 5.15 13.26 -15.38
C ALA A 70 4.46 13.98 -14.21
N THR A 71 4.63 15.29 -14.11
CA THR A 71 4.03 16.11 -13.05
C THR A 71 2.51 16.14 -13.12
N SER A 72 1.90 15.99 -14.31
CA SER A 72 0.44 15.93 -14.46
C SER A 72 -0.21 14.66 -13.86
N LEU A 73 0.55 13.58 -13.68
CA LEU A 73 0.05 12.35 -13.05
C LEU A 73 0.04 12.42 -11.53
N LEU A 74 0.92 13.23 -10.95
CA LEU A 74 1.09 13.29 -9.51
C LEU A 74 -0.17 13.77 -8.75
N PRO A 75 -0.92 14.79 -9.20
CA PRO A 75 -2.22 15.13 -8.60
C PRO A 75 -3.21 13.96 -8.60
N ILE A 76 -3.15 13.09 -9.61
CA ILE A 76 -4.04 11.94 -9.69
C ILE A 76 -3.68 10.95 -8.57
N VAL A 77 -2.39 10.63 -8.44
CA VAL A 77 -1.85 9.75 -7.38
C VAL A 77 -2.13 10.31 -5.98
N ILE A 78 -1.79 11.58 -5.75
CA ILE A 78 -1.65 12.14 -4.40
C ILE A 78 -2.95 12.78 -3.91
N VAL A 79 -3.79 13.28 -4.82
CA VAL A 79 -4.98 14.06 -4.46
C VAL A 79 -6.25 13.35 -4.92
N LEU A 80 -6.39 13.07 -6.22
CA LEU A 80 -7.65 12.57 -6.76
C LEU A 80 -7.99 11.18 -6.24
N VAL A 81 -7.07 10.22 -6.30
CA VAL A 81 -7.33 8.84 -5.84
C VAL A 81 -7.66 8.80 -4.33
N PRO A 82 -6.92 9.49 -3.44
CA PRO A 82 -7.32 9.60 -2.03
C PRO A 82 -8.66 10.28 -1.80
N LEU A 83 -8.99 11.35 -2.54
CA LEU A 83 -10.29 12.01 -2.44
C LEU A 83 -11.43 11.09 -2.89
N LEU A 84 -11.24 10.36 -3.98
CA LEU A 84 -12.21 9.37 -4.46
C LEU A 84 -12.42 8.26 -3.41
N ALA A 85 -11.36 7.78 -2.77
CA ALA A 85 -11.47 6.80 -1.70
C ALA A 85 -12.16 7.37 -0.44
N LEU A 86 -11.82 8.60 -0.05
CA LEU A 86 -12.39 9.29 1.10
C LEU A 86 -13.89 9.51 0.91
N THR A 87 -14.28 10.13 -0.20
CA THR A 87 -15.67 10.42 -0.52
C THR A 87 -16.46 9.13 -0.73
N SER A 88 -15.90 8.09 -1.35
CA SER A 88 -16.55 6.78 -1.43
C SER A 88 -16.86 6.20 -0.05
N ASN A 89 -15.93 6.32 0.90
CA ASN A 89 -16.13 5.85 2.29
C ASN A 89 -17.19 6.67 3.06
N LEU A 90 -17.48 7.90 2.63
CA LEU A 90 -18.60 8.69 3.19
C LEU A 90 -19.96 8.14 2.76
N PHE A 91 -20.07 7.61 1.52
CA PHE A 91 -21.30 7.04 1.00
C PHE A 91 -21.51 5.56 1.38
N ASP A 92 -20.43 4.81 1.58
CA ASP A 92 -20.45 3.40 2.00
C ASP A 92 -19.34 3.17 3.03
N ARG A 93 -19.69 3.20 4.32
CA ARG A 93 -18.74 3.17 5.42
C ARG A 93 -18.13 1.78 5.55
N ARG A 94 -16.90 1.61 5.07
CA ARG A 94 -16.15 0.33 5.08
C ARG A 94 -15.13 0.21 6.21
N GLY A 95 -14.84 1.31 6.90
CA GLY A 95 -13.89 1.35 8.01
C GLY A 95 -13.28 2.73 8.17
N SER A 96 -12.14 2.78 8.87
CA SER A 96 -11.34 4.01 8.95
C SER A 96 -10.78 4.38 7.57
N PHE A 97 -10.62 5.67 7.31
CA PHE A 97 -10.07 6.15 6.03
C PHE A 97 -8.71 5.52 5.72
N GLY A 98 -7.84 5.40 6.73
CA GLY A 98 -6.52 4.77 6.57
C GLY A 98 -6.62 3.31 6.11
N LEU A 99 -7.56 2.54 6.66
CA LEU A 99 -7.78 1.15 6.26
C LEU A 99 -8.29 1.05 4.82
N VAL A 100 -9.28 1.87 4.46
CA VAL A 100 -9.85 1.90 3.10
C VAL A 100 -8.79 2.31 2.08
N LEU A 101 -7.94 3.27 2.43
CA LEU A 101 -6.86 3.71 1.56
C LEU A 101 -5.80 2.61 1.41
N GLN A 102 -5.39 1.95 2.48
CA GLN A 102 -4.45 0.82 2.38
C GLN A 102 -5.00 -0.34 1.53
N GLN A 103 -6.29 -0.62 1.64
CA GLN A 103 -6.94 -1.73 0.95
C GLN A 103 -7.26 -1.43 -0.52
N GLU A 104 -7.82 -0.25 -0.80
CA GLU A 104 -8.40 0.06 -2.12
C GLU A 104 -7.61 1.08 -2.93
N TYR A 105 -6.57 1.71 -2.39
CA TYR A 105 -5.83 2.74 -3.14
C TYR A 105 -5.24 2.20 -4.44
N ALA A 106 -4.61 1.03 -4.38
CA ALA A 106 -3.90 0.51 -5.53
C ALA A 106 -4.85 -0.05 -6.61
N SER A 107 -5.96 -0.67 -6.20
CA SER A 107 -7.04 -1.07 -7.11
C SER A 107 -7.65 0.18 -7.75
N LEU A 108 -8.10 1.15 -6.96
CA LEU A 108 -8.69 2.40 -7.45
C LEU A 108 -7.74 3.18 -8.35
N GLY A 109 -6.50 3.38 -7.90
CA GLY A 109 -5.46 4.07 -8.64
C GLY A 109 -5.17 3.41 -9.98
N SER A 110 -5.07 2.07 -10.03
CA SER A 110 -4.87 1.35 -11.28
C SER A 110 -6.02 1.61 -12.26
N VAL A 111 -7.29 1.43 -11.85
CA VAL A 111 -8.44 1.65 -12.75
C VAL A 111 -8.53 3.11 -13.21
N ILE A 112 -8.22 4.07 -12.33
CA ILE A 112 -8.17 5.49 -12.68
C ILE A 112 -7.07 5.79 -13.72
N PHE A 113 -5.87 5.22 -13.58
CA PHE A 113 -4.82 5.38 -14.60
C PHE A 113 -5.20 4.76 -15.93
N TYR A 114 -5.89 3.64 -15.90
CA TYR A 114 -6.44 3.03 -17.11
C TYR A 114 -7.55 3.86 -17.75
N ALA A 115 -8.42 4.50 -16.96
CA ALA A 115 -9.38 5.47 -17.45
C ALA A 115 -8.67 6.67 -18.10
N LEU A 116 -7.53 7.12 -17.55
CA LEU A 116 -6.72 8.16 -18.15
C LEU A 116 -6.10 7.73 -19.49
N ILE A 117 -5.57 6.51 -19.57
CA ILE A 117 -5.02 5.95 -20.82
C ILE A 117 -6.10 5.93 -21.91
N ALA A 118 -7.29 5.43 -21.57
CA ALA A 118 -8.43 5.41 -22.50
C ALA A 118 -8.82 6.83 -22.92
N ALA A 119 -8.92 7.76 -21.98
CA ALA A 119 -9.24 9.15 -22.26
C ALA A 119 -8.20 9.82 -23.17
N ASN A 120 -6.90 9.55 -22.97
CA ASN A 120 -5.83 10.06 -23.82
C ASN A 120 -5.98 9.57 -25.26
N LEU A 121 -6.15 8.26 -25.45
CA LEU A 121 -6.21 7.64 -26.77
C LEU A 121 -7.48 8.06 -27.53
N VAL A 122 -8.64 8.07 -26.88
CA VAL A 122 -9.89 8.52 -27.50
C VAL A 122 -9.85 10.02 -27.80
N ALA A 123 -9.33 10.84 -26.88
CA ALA A 123 -9.20 12.27 -27.11
C ALA A 123 -8.26 12.57 -28.28
N ILE A 124 -7.15 11.84 -28.45
CA ILE A 124 -6.28 11.96 -29.63
C ILE A 124 -7.08 11.77 -30.92
N LEU A 125 -7.87 10.70 -31.02
CA LEU A 125 -8.65 10.40 -32.23
C LEU A 125 -9.68 11.50 -32.51
N ILE A 126 -10.40 11.96 -31.49
CA ILE A 126 -11.37 13.04 -31.63
C ILE A 126 -10.69 14.36 -31.99
N SER A 127 -9.55 14.68 -31.39
CA SER A 127 -8.77 15.88 -31.69
C SER A 127 -8.27 15.90 -33.12
N ILE A 128 -7.77 14.77 -33.63
CA ILE A 128 -7.38 14.61 -35.04
C ILE A 128 -8.59 14.84 -35.95
N PHE A 129 -9.73 14.22 -35.63
CA PHE A 129 -10.96 14.41 -36.40
C PHE A 129 -11.40 15.89 -36.40
N PHE A 130 -11.40 16.56 -35.25
CA PHE A 130 -11.78 17.97 -35.14
C PHE A 130 -10.85 18.91 -35.92
N HIS A 131 -9.55 18.59 -35.94
CA HIS A 131 -8.58 19.36 -36.71
C HIS A 131 -8.86 19.26 -38.20
N PHE A 132 -8.97 18.05 -38.75
CA PHE A 132 -9.12 17.83 -40.19
C PHE A 132 -10.53 18.11 -40.72
N SER A 133 -11.56 18.02 -39.88
CA SER A 133 -12.94 18.38 -40.25
C SER A 133 -13.23 19.89 -40.24
N GLY A 134 -12.30 20.71 -39.75
CA GLY A 134 -12.50 22.16 -39.60
C GLY A 134 -13.30 22.57 -38.36
N VAL A 135 -13.77 21.61 -37.55
CA VAL A 135 -14.45 21.88 -36.27
C VAL A 135 -13.57 22.69 -35.32
N GLN A 136 -12.26 22.40 -35.28
CA GLN A 136 -11.31 23.17 -34.49
C GLN A 136 -11.27 24.63 -34.94
N ALA A 137 -11.21 24.89 -36.26
CA ALA A 137 -11.14 26.25 -36.80
C ALA A 137 -12.43 27.03 -36.52
N ALA A 138 -13.60 26.39 -36.69
CA ALA A 138 -14.89 26.96 -36.35
C ALA A 138 -15.00 27.30 -34.85
N TYR A 139 -14.52 26.40 -33.98
CA TYR A 139 -14.50 26.63 -32.54
C TYR A 139 -13.60 27.81 -32.14
N ILE A 140 -12.42 27.93 -32.76
CA ILE A 140 -11.52 29.06 -32.54
C ILE A 140 -12.22 30.36 -32.92
N ALA A 141 -12.78 30.44 -34.13
CA ALA A 141 -13.46 31.64 -34.61
C ALA A 141 -14.63 32.06 -33.69
N ASN A 142 -15.48 31.11 -33.30
CA ASN A 142 -16.60 31.36 -32.39
C ASN A 142 -16.12 31.81 -31.00
N SER A 143 -15.06 31.18 -30.47
CA SER A 143 -14.52 31.52 -29.15
C SER A 143 -13.91 32.91 -29.11
N MET A 144 -13.20 33.32 -30.18
CA MET A 144 -12.65 34.67 -30.31
C MET A 144 -13.78 35.72 -30.39
N GLN A 145 -14.85 35.42 -31.12
CA GLN A 145 -16.02 36.30 -31.18
C GLN A 145 -16.74 36.40 -29.83
N SER A 146 -16.92 35.29 -29.12
CA SER A 146 -17.52 35.30 -27.78
C SER A 146 -16.65 36.03 -26.76
N ALA A 147 -15.33 35.96 -26.87
CA ALA A 147 -14.39 36.68 -26.01
C ALA A 147 -14.60 38.21 -26.10
N GLU A 148 -14.76 38.74 -27.33
CA GLU A 148 -15.08 40.16 -27.56
C GLU A 148 -16.41 40.58 -26.90
N GLN A 149 -17.43 39.72 -26.96
CA GLN A 149 -18.73 39.96 -26.34
C GLN A 149 -18.70 39.89 -24.81
N ILE A 150 -17.98 38.93 -24.24
CA ILE A 150 -17.86 38.81 -22.77
C ILE A 150 -17.09 40.00 -22.19
N LYS A 151 -16.07 40.50 -22.92
CA LYS A 151 -15.32 41.71 -22.57
C LYS A 151 -16.20 42.95 -22.43
N SER A 152 -17.25 43.07 -23.24
CA SER A 152 -18.18 44.21 -23.15
C SER A 152 -19.21 44.08 -22.01
N MET A 153 -19.44 42.87 -21.48
CA MET A 153 -20.38 42.62 -20.39
C MET A 153 -19.77 42.72 -18.99
N PHE A 154 -18.48 42.39 -18.80
CA PHE A 154 -17.85 42.32 -17.47
C PHE A 154 -16.71 43.33 -17.28
N ARG A 155 -16.83 44.21 -16.28
CA ARG A 155 -15.74 45.08 -15.81
C ARG A 155 -14.81 44.30 -14.88
N LEU A 156 -13.79 43.67 -15.45
CA LEU A 156 -12.74 42.98 -14.70
C LEU A 156 -11.58 43.95 -14.34
N PRO A 157 -10.79 43.66 -13.30
CA PRO A 157 -9.55 44.40 -13.02
C PRO A 157 -8.62 44.43 -14.24
N ALA A 158 -7.93 45.55 -14.49
CA ALA A 158 -7.13 45.78 -15.70
C ALA A 158 -6.08 44.68 -15.96
N GLU A 159 -5.46 44.16 -14.89
CA GLU A 159 -4.48 43.07 -14.99
C GLU A 159 -5.11 41.77 -15.51
N VAL A 160 -6.27 41.40 -14.96
CA VAL A 160 -7.02 40.21 -15.36
C VAL A 160 -7.52 40.35 -16.80
N GLN A 161 -8.00 41.54 -17.18
CA GLN A 161 -8.41 41.81 -18.57
C GLN A 161 -7.25 41.64 -19.54
N ARG A 162 -6.07 42.17 -19.21
CA ARG A 162 -4.89 42.07 -20.07
C ARG A 162 -4.44 40.62 -20.26
N GLN A 163 -4.45 39.84 -19.18
CA GLN A 163 -4.06 38.43 -19.23
C GLN A 163 -5.06 37.59 -20.02
N LEU A 164 -6.37 37.76 -19.77
CA LEU A 164 -7.42 37.10 -20.55
C LEU A 164 -7.34 37.49 -22.04
N GLU A 165 -7.01 38.74 -22.36
CA GLU A 165 -6.89 39.19 -23.74
C GLU A 165 -5.71 38.53 -24.48
N ILE A 166 -4.58 38.33 -23.79
CA ILE A 166 -3.43 37.62 -24.36
C ILE A 166 -3.80 36.15 -24.61
N GLU A 167 -4.45 35.49 -23.65
CA GLU A 167 -4.81 34.07 -23.76
C GLU A 167 -5.94 33.81 -24.78
N LEU A 168 -6.98 34.65 -24.80
CA LEU A 168 -8.13 34.49 -25.70
C LEU A 168 -7.86 34.95 -27.14
N LYS A 169 -6.76 35.66 -27.40
CA LYS A 169 -6.31 35.97 -28.76
C LYS A 169 -5.39 34.91 -29.33
N ASP A 170 -4.88 33.99 -28.51
CA ASP A 170 -4.02 32.90 -28.97
C ASP A 170 -4.87 31.71 -29.48
N PRO A 171 -4.89 31.44 -30.81
CA PRO A 171 -5.63 30.30 -31.36
C PRO A 171 -5.15 28.97 -30.78
N ALA A 172 -3.88 28.90 -30.39
CA ALA A 172 -3.28 27.69 -29.85
C ALA A 172 -3.81 27.36 -28.45
N PHE A 173 -3.97 28.39 -27.62
CA PHE A 173 -4.58 28.26 -26.30
C PHE A 173 -6.03 27.78 -26.40
N ILE A 174 -6.83 28.39 -27.28
CA ILE A 174 -8.25 28.03 -27.48
C ILE A 174 -8.39 26.58 -27.97
N ALA A 175 -7.61 26.18 -28.97
CA ALA A 175 -7.61 24.81 -29.48
C ALA A 175 -7.19 23.80 -28.41
N SER A 176 -6.14 24.12 -27.64
CA SER A 176 -5.69 23.27 -26.53
C SER A 176 -6.76 23.13 -25.45
N SER A 177 -7.55 24.17 -25.20
CA SER A 177 -8.67 24.16 -24.25
C SER A 177 -9.82 23.24 -24.72
N LEU A 178 -10.17 23.29 -26.01
CA LEU A 178 -11.15 22.38 -26.61
C LEU A 178 -10.76 20.92 -26.39
N PHE A 179 -9.53 20.57 -26.77
CA PHE A 179 -9.04 19.18 -26.66
C PHE A 179 -8.94 18.71 -25.21
N ARG A 180 -8.51 19.59 -24.30
CA ARG A 180 -8.50 19.30 -22.87
C ARG A 180 -9.90 19.04 -22.32
N THR A 181 -10.89 19.82 -22.75
CA THR A 181 -12.29 19.65 -22.33
C THR A 181 -12.85 18.31 -22.78
N VAL A 182 -12.62 17.91 -24.04
CA VAL A 182 -12.98 16.59 -24.56
C VAL A 182 -12.37 15.47 -23.71
N LYS A 183 -11.06 15.57 -23.44
CA LYS A 183 -10.35 14.58 -22.61
C LYS A 183 -10.92 14.49 -21.19
N ILE A 184 -11.18 15.64 -20.54
CA ILE A 184 -11.74 15.67 -19.18
C ILE A 184 -13.12 15.01 -19.15
N GLY A 185 -13.97 15.24 -20.15
CA GLY A 185 -15.27 14.59 -20.26
C GLY A 185 -15.17 13.06 -20.31
N ILE A 186 -14.30 12.53 -21.18
CA ILE A 186 -14.08 11.08 -21.30
C ILE A 186 -13.48 10.50 -20.02
N PHE A 187 -12.49 11.20 -19.45
CA PHE A 187 -11.87 10.80 -18.19
C PHE A 187 -12.89 10.76 -17.04
N SER A 188 -13.83 11.71 -16.99
CA SER A 188 -14.88 11.77 -15.96
C SER A 188 -15.80 10.55 -16.03
N VAL A 189 -16.21 10.14 -17.23
CA VAL A 189 -16.98 8.90 -17.44
C VAL A 189 -16.19 7.68 -16.96
N GLY A 190 -14.91 7.60 -17.32
CA GLY A 190 -14.03 6.53 -16.85
C GLY A 190 -13.85 6.51 -15.33
N ALA A 191 -13.73 7.67 -14.70
CA ALA A 191 -13.59 7.81 -13.25
C ALA A 191 -14.86 7.36 -12.52
N ILE A 192 -16.04 7.72 -13.02
CA ILE A 192 -17.34 7.29 -12.46
C ILE A 192 -17.43 5.77 -12.47
N GLU A 193 -17.12 5.14 -13.59
CA GLU A 193 -17.19 3.69 -13.71
C GLU A 193 -16.07 2.98 -12.91
N SER A 194 -14.91 3.63 -12.73
CA SER A 194 -13.84 3.15 -11.85
C SER A 194 -14.30 3.07 -10.40
N VAL A 195 -14.84 4.17 -9.87
CA VAL A 195 -15.41 4.24 -8.52
C VAL A 195 -16.51 3.20 -8.33
N ARG A 196 -17.42 3.12 -9.30
CA ARG A 196 -18.55 2.18 -9.28
C ARG A 196 -18.09 0.74 -9.12
N LYS A 197 -17.04 0.32 -9.83
CA LYS A 197 -16.55 -1.07 -9.79
C LYS A 197 -15.72 -1.40 -8.57
N VAL A 198 -14.90 -0.47 -8.12
CA VAL A 198 -14.02 -0.68 -6.96
C VAL A 198 -14.87 -0.66 -5.68
N PHE A 199 -15.73 0.34 -5.53
CA PHE A 199 -16.58 0.50 -4.36
C PHE A 199 -17.97 -0.12 -4.53
N ARG A 200 -18.29 -0.81 -5.62
CA ARG A 200 -19.60 -1.46 -5.84
C ARG A 200 -20.79 -0.53 -5.59
N LEU A 201 -20.63 0.76 -5.87
CA LEU A 201 -21.66 1.78 -5.64
C LEU A 201 -22.70 1.78 -6.76
N SER A 202 -23.87 2.37 -6.49
CA SER A 202 -24.84 2.68 -7.55
C SER A 202 -24.30 3.78 -8.47
N PHE A 203 -24.80 3.82 -9.71
CA PHE A 203 -24.34 4.80 -10.70
C PHE A 203 -24.47 6.25 -10.21
N VAL A 204 -25.60 6.60 -9.59
CA VAL A 204 -25.86 7.94 -9.03
C VAL A 204 -24.87 8.29 -7.91
N ARG A 205 -24.58 7.34 -7.00
CA ARG A 205 -23.60 7.56 -5.93
C ARG A 205 -22.19 7.73 -6.49
N SER A 206 -21.83 6.97 -7.53
CA SER A 206 -20.54 7.12 -8.21
C SER A 206 -20.36 8.49 -8.87
N ILE A 207 -21.43 9.05 -9.46
CA ILE A 207 -21.41 10.43 -9.98
C ILE A 207 -21.15 11.41 -8.84
N ALA A 208 -21.92 11.32 -7.75
CA ALA A 208 -21.76 12.22 -6.60
C ALA A 208 -20.34 12.17 -6.01
N VAL A 209 -19.78 10.97 -5.87
CA VAL A 209 -18.39 10.75 -5.41
C VAL A 209 -17.39 11.46 -6.31
N VAL A 210 -17.48 11.28 -7.63
CA VAL A 210 -16.54 11.90 -8.58
C VAL A 210 -16.66 13.40 -8.58
N VAL A 211 -17.89 13.94 -8.60
CA VAL A 211 -18.13 15.39 -8.56
C VAL A 211 -17.58 16.02 -7.28
N LEU A 212 -17.88 15.45 -6.12
CA LEU A 212 -17.37 15.94 -4.84
C LEU A 212 -15.84 15.84 -4.75
N SER A 213 -15.26 14.76 -5.29
CA SER A 213 -13.80 14.60 -5.35
C SER A 213 -13.14 15.62 -6.27
N TYR A 214 -13.78 15.97 -7.40
CA TYR A 214 -13.30 17.00 -8.31
C TYR A 214 -13.37 18.38 -7.66
N ILE A 215 -14.47 18.70 -6.97
CA ILE A 215 -14.59 19.95 -6.20
C ILE A 215 -13.47 20.02 -5.15
N GLY A 216 -13.25 18.94 -4.38
CA GLY A 216 -12.15 18.87 -3.42
C GLY A 216 -10.77 19.04 -4.07
N ALA A 217 -10.55 18.43 -5.23
CA ALA A 217 -9.29 18.56 -5.98
C ALA A 217 -9.06 19.99 -6.49
N ILE A 218 -10.12 20.67 -6.94
CA ILE A 218 -10.06 22.09 -7.36
C ILE A 218 -9.73 22.99 -6.17
N VAL A 219 -10.37 22.77 -5.02
CA VAL A 219 -10.10 23.53 -3.78
C VAL A 219 -8.65 23.33 -3.33
N LEU A 220 -8.10 22.12 -3.48
CA LEU A 220 -6.70 21.81 -3.13
C LEU A 220 -5.69 22.22 -4.22
N SER A 221 -6.15 22.61 -5.42
CA SER A 221 -5.27 22.92 -6.54
C SER A 221 -4.25 24.05 -6.27
N PRO A 222 -4.56 25.12 -5.51
CA PRO A 222 -3.58 26.17 -5.20
C PRO A 222 -2.38 25.62 -4.41
N ILE A 223 -2.65 24.72 -3.46
CA ILE A 223 -1.63 24.07 -2.62
C ILE A 223 -0.68 23.26 -3.50
N TRP A 224 -1.23 22.50 -4.44
CA TRP A 224 -0.41 21.73 -5.36
C TRP A 224 0.40 22.62 -6.30
N THR A 225 -0.19 23.67 -6.86
CA THR A 225 0.56 24.60 -7.73
C THR A 225 1.74 25.24 -7.00
N LEU A 226 1.61 25.51 -5.69
CA LEU A 226 2.69 25.98 -4.83
C LEU A 226 3.78 24.92 -4.62
N LEU A 227 3.37 23.69 -4.30
CA LEU A 227 4.29 22.56 -4.07
C LEU A 227 5.12 22.16 -5.31
N PHE A 228 4.64 22.46 -6.52
CA PHE A 228 5.29 22.07 -7.78
C PHE A 228 5.82 23.26 -8.58
N THR A 229 6.01 24.41 -7.93
CA THR A 229 6.79 25.52 -8.47
C THR A 229 8.23 25.08 -8.77
N ARG A 230 8.96 25.82 -9.62
CA ARG A 230 10.37 25.49 -9.99
C ARG A 230 11.31 25.27 -8.80
N VAL A 231 10.99 25.82 -7.63
CA VAL A 231 11.80 25.69 -6.40
C VAL A 231 11.42 24.42 -5.63
N ILE A 232 10.14 24.23 -5.29
CA ILE A 232 9.66 23.11 -4.46
C ILE A 232 9.49 21.81 -5.27
N GLY A 233 9.20 21.93 -6.56
CA GLY A 233 9.15 20.84 -7.55
C GLY A 233 10.52 20.44 -8.11
N SER A 234 11.62 20.87 -7.49
CA SER A 234 12.97 20.44 -7.86
C SER A 234 13.06 18.91 -7.85
N PRO A 235 13.72 18.28 -8.85
CA PRO A 235 13.95 16.83 -8.85
C PRO A 235 14.54 16.31 -7.54
N PHE A 236 15.36 17.12 -6.86
CA PHE A 236 15.93 16.79 -5.56
C PHE A 236 14.88 16.76 -4.43
N ILE A 237 13.99 17.74 -4.38
CA ILE A 237 12.93 17.80 -3.35
C ILE A 237 11.87 16.73 -3.61
N LEU A 238 11.55 16.45 -4.88
CA LEU A 238 10.68 15.34 -5.24
C LEU A 238 11.29 13.98 -4.89
N LEU A 239 12.60 13.81 -5.08
CA LEU A 239 13.32 12.62 -4.61
C LEU A 239 13.27 12.52 -3.09
N MET A 240 13.51 13.60 -2.36
CA MET A 240 13.45 13.62 -0.90
C MET A 240 12.05 13.32 -0.37
N LEU A 241 11.01 13.90 -0.98
CA LEU A 241 9.61 13.61 -0.69
C LEU A 241 9.27 12.15 -0.99
N PHE A 242 9.76 11.61 -2.11
CA PHE A 242 9.61 10.20 -2.45
C PHE A 242 10.28 9.29 -1.40
N LEU A 243 11.49 9.63 -0.95
CA LEU A 243 12.19 8.86 0.08
C LEU A 243 11.45 8.89 1.43
N LEU A 244 10.89 10.05 1.81
CA LEU A 244 10.05 10.19 3.01
C LEU A 244 8.75 9.38 2.90
N LEU A 245 8.09 9.42 1.75
CA LEU A 245 6.84 8.70 1.50
C LEU A 245 7.05 7.24 1.12
N ARG A 246 8.29 6.78 0.92
CA ARG A 246 8.60 5.41 0.49
C ARG A 246 7.99 4.38 1.41
N GLY A 247 8.06 4.59 2.73
CA GLY A 247 7.46 3.70 3.73
C GLY A 247 5.94 3.53 3.57
N TYR A 248 5.26 4.64 3.25
CA TYR A 248 3.83 4.66 2.97
C TYR A 248 3.47 3.94 1.67
N PHE A 249 4.23 4.20 0.59
CA PHE A 249 4.06 3.49 -0.68
C PHE A 249 4.36 1.99 -0.57
N THR A 250 5.36 1.59 0.23
CA THR A 250 5.65 0.16 0.46
C THR A 250 4.49 -0.57 1.14
N GLY A 251 3.79 0.09 2.07
CA GLY A 251 2.60 -0.49 2.73
C GLY A 251 1.41 -0.67 1.77
N ILE A 252 1.25 0.22 0.79
CA ILE A 252 0.21 0.10 -0.24
C ILE A 252 0.55 -1.02 -1.24
N VAL A 253 1.81 -1.13 -1.64
CA VAL A 253 2.26 -2.15 -2.60
C VAL A 253 2.28 -3.55 -1.97
N SER A 254 2.60 -3.66 -0.67
CA SER A 254 2.54 -4.95 0.04
C SER A 254 1.10 -5.50 0.10
N GLY A 255 0.10 -4.63 0.28
CA GLY A 255 -1.32 -5.02 0.23
C GLY A 255 -1.77 -5.65 -1.09
N GLN A 256 -1.30 -5.12 -2.24
CA GLN A 256 -1.59 -5.73 -3.54
C GLN A 256 -0.92 -7.09 -3.71
N ARG A 257 0.35 -7.22 -3.32
CA ARG A 257 1.06 -8.50 -3.39
C ARG A 257 0.39 -9.56 -2.53
N ALA A 258 -0.08 -9.18 -1.33
CA ALA A 258 -0.84 -10.07 -0.46
C ALA A 258 -2.19 -10.52 -1.09
N ARG A 259 -2.91 -9.62 -1.78
CA ARG A 259 -4.14 -9.98 -2.50
C ARG A 259 -3.88 -10.92 -3.69
N ALA A 260 -2.84 -10.63 -4.48
CA ALA A 260 -2.46 -11.47 -5.61
C ALA A 260 -1.99 -12.87 -5.17
N ALA A 261 -1.13 -12.93 -4.15
CA ALA A 261 -0.68 -14.18 -3.54
C ALA A 261 -1.86 -14.98 -2.98
N PHE A 262 -2.81 -14.33 -2.31
CA PHE A 262 -4.02 -14.99 -1.81
C PHE A 262 -4.81 -15.65 -2.92
N LYS A 263 -5.05 -14.92 -4.02
CA LYS A 263 -5.80 -15.43 -5.16
C LYS A 263 -5.05 -16.60 -5.83
N GLN A 264 -3.74 -16.48 -6.02
CA GLN A 264 -2.92 -17.54 -6.60
C GLN A 264 -2.95 -18.81 -5.75
N ASN A 265 -2.76 -18.69 -4.43
CA ASN A 265 -2.78 -19.85 -3.53
C ASN A 265 -4.18 -20.45 -3.40
N LEU A 266 -5.24 -19.63 -3.49
CA LEU A 266 -6.61 -20.12 -3.54
C LEU A 266 -6.91 -20.88 -4.84
N GLU A 267 -6.45 -20.36 -5.99
CA GLU A 267 -6.54 -21.06 -7.27
C GLU A 267 -5.75 -22.38 -7.22
N ALA A 268 -4.52 -22.37 -6.68
CA ALA A 268 -3.72 -23.58 -6.49
C ALA A 268 -4.42 -24.62 -5.60
N ALA A 269 -4.96 -24.21 -4.45
CA ALA A 269 -5.72 -25.07 -3.55
C ALA A 269 -7.04 -25.57 -4.17
N THR A 270 -7.60 -24.87 -5.16
CA THR A 270 -8.80 -25.31 -5.89
C THR A 270 -8.45 -26.32 -6.99
N ILE A 271 -7.36 -26.09 -7.72
CA ILE A 271 -6.89 -26.97 -8.79
C ILE A 271 -6.31 -28.26 -8.22
N ASN A 272 -5.51 -28.15 -7.16
CA ASN A 272 -4.97 -29.27 -6.40
C ASN A 272 -5.30 -29.11 -4.91
N PRO A 273 -6.42 -29.71 -4.45
CA PRO A 273 -6.80 -29.67 -3.04
C PRO A 273 -5.81 -30.33 -2.07
N ARG A 274 -4.83 -31.10 -2.59
CA ARG A 274 -3.76 -31.78 -1.85
C ARG A 274 -2.40 -31.07 -1.96
N ASP A 275 -2.38 -29.78 -2.29
CA ASP A 275 -1.17 -28.96 -2.21
C ASP A 275 -1.01 -28.39 -0.79
N SER A 276 -0.16 -29.02 0.02
CA SER A 276 0.12 -28.58 1.41
C SER A 276 0.66 -27.14 1.45
N SER A 277 1.62 -26.83 0.57
CA SER A 277 2.25 -25.51 0.51
C SER A 277 1.25 -24.41 0.13
N ALA A 278 0.26 -24.69 -0.71
CA ALA A 278 -0.82 -23.73 -1.00
C ALA A 278 -1.66 -23.40 0.25
N HIS A 279 -2.03 -24.41 1.05
CA HIS A 279 -2.75 -24.20 2.30
C HIS A 279 -1.88 -23.51 3.36
N TYR A 280 -0.61 -23.88 3.49
CA TYR A 280 0.34 -23.18 4.36
C TYR A 280 0.45 -21.69 4.01
N ASN A 281 0.63 -21.36 2.73
CA ASN A 281 0.71 -19.97 2.28
C ASN A 281 -0.61 -19.21 2.47
N LEU A 282 -1.78 -19.85 2.30
CA LEU A 282 -3.07 -19.24 2.66
C LEU A 282 -3.15 -18.95 4.16
N GLY A 283 -2.66 -19.86 5.00
CA GLY A 283 -2.58 -19.68 6.44
C GLY A 283 -1.73 -18.45 6.83
N LEU A 284 -0.55 -18.30 6.23
CA LEU A 284 0.31 -17.12 6.45
C LEU A 284 -0.40 -15.81 6.07
N ILE A 285 -1.17 -15.82 4.96
CA ILE A 285 -1.90 -14.62 4.52
C ILE A 285 -3.04 -14.27 5.49
N HIS A 286 -3.80 -15.26 5.97
CA HIS A 286 -4.83 -15.05 6.99
C HIS A 286 -4.22 -14.54 8.30
N GLN A 287 -3.07 -15.10 8.72
CA GLN A 287 -2.34 -14.66 9.91
C GLN A 287 -1.87 -13.19 9.79
N GLN A 288 -1.36 -12.78 8.62
CA GLN A 288 -1.01 -11.38 8.35
C GLN A 288 -2.22 -10.43 8.40
N ARG A 289 -3.42 -10.92 8.10
CA ARG A 289 -4.67 -10.17 8.20
C ARG A 289 -5.27 -10.15 9.61
N GLY A 290 -4.67 -10.88 10.56
CA GLY A 290 -5.20 -11.05 11.91
C GLY A 290 -6.37 -12.05 12.00
N GLU A 291 -6.65 -12.78 10.93
CA GLU A 291 -7.72 -13.79 10.82
C GLU A 291 -7.23 -15.13 11.40
N LEU A 292 -6.92 -15.16 12.71
CA LEU A 292 -6.20 -16.29 13.34
C LEU A 292 -6.93 -17.64 13.24
N ASP A 293 -8.26 -17.66 13.30
CA ASP A 293 -9.02 -18.91 13.17
C ASP A 293 -8.97 -19.48 11.76
N GLN A 294 -9.06 -18.61 10.74
CA GLN A 294 -8.90 -19.01 9.33
C GLN A 294 -7.46 -19.45 9.04
N ALA A 295 -6.48 -18.77 9.63
CA ALA A 295 -5.08 -19.17 9.54
C ALA A 295 -4.88 -20.57 10.12
N ARG A 296 -5.43 -20.84 11.32
CA ARG A 296 -5.39 -22.15 11.97
C ARG A 296 -6.00 -23.24 11.09
N GLU A 297 -7.20 -23.02 10.53
CA GLU A 297 -7.85 -24.00 9.64
C GLU A 297 -6.96 -24.36 8.44
N ARG A 298 -6.34 -23.35 7.83
CA ARG A 298 -5.45 -23.55 6.67
C ARG A 298 -4.15 -24.27 7.04
N PHE A 299 -3.54 -23.93 8.17
CA PHE A 299 -2.36 -24.67 8.64
C PHE A 299 -2.70 -26.09 9.05
N GLN A 300 -3.86 -26.31 9.69
CA GLN A 300 -4.36 -27.65 10.01
C GLN A 300 -4.53 -28.48 8.74
N ARG A 301 -5.07 -27.86 7.68
CA ARG A 301 -5.22 -28.54 6.40
C ARG A 301 -3.89 -28.87 5.74
N ALA A 302 -2.88 -28.01 5.88
CA ALA A 302 -1.53 -28.27 5.40
C ALA A 302 -0.94 -29.52 6.08
N ILE A 303 -0.99 -29.61 7.41
CA ILE A 303 -0.45 -30.78 8.15
C ILE A 303 -1.26 -32.07 7.95
N GLU A 304 -2.55 -31.98 7.62
CA GLU A 304 -3.36 -33.14 7.23
C GLU A 304 -2.96 -33.70 5.86
N ILE A 305 -2.45 -32.85 4.97
CA ILE A 305 -2.01 -33.23 3.63
C ILE A 305 -0.57 -33.74 3.68
N ASP A 306 0.31 -32.97 4.32
CA ASP A 306 1.71 -33.28 4.53
C ASP A 306 2.05 -33.16 6.02
N PRO A 307 2.09 -34.29 6.74
CA PRO A 307 2.47 -34.30 8.15
C PRO A 307 3.89 -33.81 8.43
N ASP A 308 4.76 -33.70 7.42
CA ASP A 308 6.15 -33.23 7.54
C ASP A 308 6.30 -31.72 7.25
N GLU A 309 5.21 -30.99 7.02
CA GLU A 309 5.20 -29.52 6.92
C GLU A 309 5.41 -28.89 8.30
N LEU A 310 6.66 -28.92 8.79
CA LEU A 310 7.04 -28.47 10.13
C LEU A 310 6.80 -26.97 10.36
N ASP A 311 6.89 -26.17 9.30
CA ASP A 311 6.58 -24.74 9.36
C ASP A 311 5.10 -24.50 9.74
N ALA A 312 4.17 -25.34 9.25
CA ALA A 312 2.77 -25.25 9.62
C ALA A 312 2.54 -25.65 11.09
N HIS A 313 3.25 -26.67 11.58
CA HIS A 313 3.26 -27.00 13.01
C HIS A 313 3.77 -25.85 13.88
N TYR A 314 4.85 -25.18 13.47
CA TYR A 314 5.38 -24.01 14.17
C TYR A 314 4.36 -22.86 14.22
N GLN A 315 3.69 -22.55 13.10
CA GLN A 315 2.66 -21.49 13.10
C GLN A 315 1.43 -21.86 13.94
N LEU A 316 1.00 -23.13 13.92
CA LEU A 316 -0.08 -23.62 14.79
C LEU A 316 0.27 -23.49 16.26
N GLY A 317 1.51 -23.81 16.64
CA GLY A 317 2.02 -23.61 18.01
C GLY A 317 1.92 -22.14 18.45
N ARG A 318 2.36 -21.21 17.59
CA ARG A 318 2.28 -19.77 17.87
C ARG A 318 0.85 -19.27 17.98
N ILE A 319 -0.04 -19.71 17.08
CA ILE A 319 -1.46 -19.34 17.12
C ILE A 319 -2.12 -19.90 18.39
N GLY A 320 -1.85 -21.17 18.73
CA GLY A 320 -2.35 -21.81 19.94
C GLY A 320 -1.95 -21.03 21.19
N ARG A 321 -0.68 -20.63 21.31
CA ARG A 321 -0.19 -19.80 22.43
C ARG A 321 -0.90 -18.45 22.49
N ALA A 322 -1.06 -17.77 21.35
CA ALA A 322 -1.77 -16.49 21.28
C ALA A 322 -3.26 -16.60 21.66
N GLN A 323 -3.88 -17.75 21.37
CA GLN A 323 -5.27 -18.06 21.73
C GLN A 323 -5.42 -18.71 23.13
N ASN A 324 -4.35 -18.75 23.92
CA ASN A 324 -4.30 -19.39 25.24
C ASN A 324 -4.64 -20.90 25.23
N ARG A 325 -4.46 -21.57 24.08
CA ARG A 325 -4.57 -23.02 23.89
C ARG A 325 -3.20 -23.67 24.09
N LEU A 326 -2.73 -23.62 25.33
CA LEU A 326 -1.32 -23.86 25.67
C LEU A 326 -0.90 -25.33 25.45
N ALA A 327 -1.74 -26.30 25.81
CA ALA A 327 -1.45 -27.71 25.60
C ALA A 327 -1.34 -28.08 24.11
N GLU A 328 -2.26 -27.57 23.27
CA GLU A 328 -2.19 -27.74 21.80
C GLU A 328 -0.92 -27.10 21.24
N ALA A 329 -0.55 -25.91 21.74
CA ALA A 329 0.63 -25.21 21.30
C ALA A 329 1.92 -25.99 21.58
N ILE A 330 2.06 -26.53 22.80
CA ILE A 330 3.18 -27.38 23.20
C ILE A 330 3.27 -28.61 22.29
N GLY A 331 2.16 -29.34 22.10
CA GLY A 331 2.16 -30.54 21.26
C GLY A 331 2.60 -30.26 19.81
N HIS A 332 2.21 -29.11 19.24
CA HIS A 332 2.68 -28.71 17.92
C HIS A 332 4.16 -28.32 17.89
N PHE A 333 4.67 -27.60 18.89
CA PHE A 333 6.10 -27.30 18.97
C PHE A 333 6.96 -28.55 19.17
N GLU A 334 6.48 -29.53 19.94
CA GLU A 334 7.14 -30.82 20.12
C GLU A 334 7.23 -31.61 18.81
N GLN A 335 6.21 -31.58 17.95
CA GLN A 335 6.29 -32.20 16.62
C GLN A 335 7.45 -31.62 15.80
N VAL A 336 7.70 -30.31 15.89
CA VAL A 336 8.81 -29.68 15.17
C VAL A 336 10.16 -30.13 15.72
N VAL A 337 10.31 -30.12 17.04
CA VAL A 337 11.56 -30.51 17.71
C VAL A 337 11.91 -31.98 17.50
N GLN A 338 10.91 -32.85 17.42
CA GLN A 338 11.11 -34.29 17.20
C GLN A 338 11.62 -34.61 15.78
N ARG A 339 11.23 -33.83 14.77
CA ARG A 339 11.47 -34.16 13.35
C ARG A 339 12.60 -33.39 12.69
N ASP A 340 12.84 -32.13 13.05
CA ASP A 340 14.00 -31.38 12.54
C ASP A 340 15.14 -31.43 13.53
N GLN A 341 16.16 -32.26 13.27
CA GLN A 341 17.32 -32.44 14.13
C GLN A 341 18.47 -31.43 13.91
N PHE A 342 18.38 -30.46 12.98
CA PHE A 342 19.46 -29.47 12.80
C PHE A 342 19.02 -27.99 12.61
N HIS A 343 19.61 -27.12 13.43
CA HIS A 343 19.63 -25.65 13.38
C HIS A 343 18.30 -24.87 13.59
N ALA A 344 17.13 -25.33 13.14
CA ALA A 344 15.85 -24.62 13.35
C ALA A 344 15.26 -24.79 14.78
N GLN A 345 15.74 -25.77 15.56
CA GLN A 345 15.26 -26.08 16.92
C GLN A 345 15.48 -25.00 17.97
N ASN A 346 16.50 -24.14 17.84
CA ASN A 346 16.91 -23.29 18.96
C ASN A 346 15.81 -22.30 19.32
N GLU A 347 15.25 -21.61 18.33
CA GLU A 347 14.20 -20.63 18.61
C GLU A 347 12.90 -21.29 19.10
N ILE A 348 12.69 -22.58 18.77
CA ILE A 348 11.51 -23.33 19.18
C ILE A 348 11.59 -23.70 20.66
N TRP A 349 12.75 -24.10 21.19
CA TRP A 349 12.92 -24.34 22.63
C TRP A 349 12.57 -23.12 23.48
N ARG A 350 12.88 -21.92 22.98
CA ARG A 350 12.45 -20.66 23.60
C ARG A 350 10.93 -20.48 23.54
N GLU A 351 10.28 -20.77 22.41
CA GLU A 351 8.82 -20.72 22.30
C GLU A 351 8.13 -21.76 23.21
N ILE A 352 8.68 -22.97 23.32
CA ILE A 352 8.22 -24.02 24.25
C ILE A 352 8.33 -23.50 25.69
N GLY A 353 9.50 -23.00 26.10
CA GLY A 353 9.71 -22.43 27.43
C GLY A 353 8.75 -21.27 27.75
N ALA A 354 8.54 -20.36 26.79
CA ALA A 354 7.57 -19.28 26.94
C ALA A 354 6.12 -19.80 27.06
N THR A 355 5.78 -20.88 26.37
CA THR A 355 4.46 -21.52 26.45
C THR A 355 4.24 -22.20 27.80
N TYR A 356 5.25 -22.91 28.31
CA TYR A 356 5.21 -23.53 29.64
C TYR A 356 5.11 -22.48 30.77
N ILE A 357 5.81 -21.35 30.66
CA ILE A 357 5.66 -20.22 31.59
C ILE A 357 4.21 -19.70 31.58
N ALA A 358 3.62 -19.56 30.39
CA ALA A 358 2.21 -19.15 30.27
C ALA A 358 1.25 -20.18 30.86
N ALA A 359 1.61 -21.47 30.82
CA ALA A 359 0.84 -22.56 31.40
C ALA A 359 1.05 -22.73 32.92
N GLY A 360 1.97 -21.97 33.52
CA GLY A 360 2.35 -22.11 34.93
C GLY A 360 3.24 -23.33 35.21
N GLN A 361 3.68 -24.05 34.18
CA GLN A 361 4.54 -25.22 34.28
C GLN A 361 6.02 -24.79 34.31
N TYR A 362 6.43 -24.18 35.42
CA TYR A 362 7.75 -23.54 35.51
C TYR A 362 8.93 -24.52 35.50
N SER A 363 8.73 -25.77 35.93
CA SER A 363 9.77 -26.81 35.86
C SER A 363 10.09 -27.18 34.42
N ASP A 364 9.07 -27.48 33.62
CA ASP A 364 9.22 -27.83 32.21
C ASP A 364 9.74 -26.64 31.39
N ALA A 365 9.31 -25.43 31.75
CA ALA A 365 9.85 -24.20 31.17
C ALA A 365 11.37 -24.06 31.40
N ARG A 366 11.85 -24.36 32.61
CA ARG A 366 13.27 -24.30 32.96
C ARG A 366 14.07 -25.26 32.08
N GLU A 367 13.63 -26.52 31.97
CA GLU A 367 14.33 -27.52 31.16
C GLU A 367 14.38 -27.13 29.66
N ALA A 368 13.27 -26.62 29.11
CA ALA A 368 13.22 -26.15 27.73
C ALA A 368 14.16 -24.96 27.50
N LEU A 369 14.23 -24.02 28.45
CA LEU A 369 15.09 -22.84 28.36
C LEU A 369 16.57 -23.18 28.60
N GLU A 370 16.89 -24.21 29.38
CA GLU A 370 18.26 -24.73 29.53
C GLU A 370 18.76 -25.22 28.17
N LYS A 371 17.97 -26.05 27.48
CA LYS A 371 18.27 -26.51 26.11
C LYS A 371 18.46 -25.36 25.11
N PHE A 372 17.73 -24.26 25.28
CA PHE A 372 17.90 -23.05 24.47
C PHE A 372 19.20 -22.30 24.79
N LEU A 373 19.46 -22.04 26.07
CA LEU A 373 20.58 -21.23 26.53
C LEU A 373 21.92 -21.96 26.43
N ASP A 374 21.96 -23.29 26.43
CA ASP A 374 23.16 -24.08 26.16
C ASP A 374 23.81 -23.72 24.82
N ARG A 375 22.99 -23.35 23.82
CA ARG A 375 23.47 -22.93 22.50
C ARG A 375 23.53 -21.42 22.35
N ARG A 376 22.71 -20.67 23.08
CA ARG A 376 22.67 -19.20 23.06
C ARG A 376 22.73 -18.62 24.47
N THR A 377 23.92 -18.69 25.05
CA THR A 377 24.19 -18.30 26.44
C THR A 377 23.84 -16.85 26.77
N ASN A 378 24.01 -15.94 25.80
CA ASN A 378 23.78 -14.49 25.98
C ASN A 378 22.55 -13.98 25.21
N ASP A 379 21.48 -14.78 25.06
CA ASP A 379 20.22 -14.30 24.49
C ASP A 379 19.38 -13.56 25.55
N PRO A 380 19.08 -12.25 25.40
CA PRO A 380 18.35 -11.49 26.41
C PRO A 380 16.95 -12.01 26.70
N GLU A 381 16.24 -12.48 25.68
CA GLU A 381 14.87 -12.97 25.82
C GLU A 381 14.87 -14.33 26.54
N GLY A 382 15.76 -15.24 26.15
CA GLY A 382 15.95 -16.52 26.85
C GLY A 382 16.30 -16.36 28.32
N LEU A 383 17.24 -15.48 28.65
CA LEU A 383 17.66 -15.21 30.03
C LEU A 383 16.53 -14.59 30.87
N TYR A 384 15.75 -13.69 30.26
CA TYR A 384 14.56 -13.13 30.91
C TYR A 384 13.51 -14.21 31.21
N LEU A 385 13.21 -15.06 30.23
CA LEU A 385 12.27 -16.18 30.40
C LEU A 385 12.79 -17.17 31.45
N MET A 386 14.09 -17.44 31.49
CA MET A 386 14.71 -18.30 32.51
C MET A 386 14.52 -17.71 33.91
N GLY A 387 14.75 -16.40 34.07
CA GLY A 387 14.48 -15.70 35.32
C GLY A 387 13.01 -15.77 35.74
N ARG A 388 12.08 -15.70 34.79
CA ARG A 388 10.64 -15.89 35.03
C ARG A 388 10.29 -17.32 35.45
N ALA A 389 10.94 -18.33 34.88
CA ALA A 389 10.75 -19.73 35.27
C ALA A 389 11.23 -19.97 36.71
N HIS A 390 12.46 -19.55 37.04
CA HIS A 390 12.99 -19.64 38.41
C HIS A 390 12.12 -18.90 39.43
N ALA A 391 11.63 -17.70 39.09
CA ALA A 391 10.75 -16.95 39.96
C ALA A 391 9.44 -17.71 40.26
N GLY A 392 8.89 -18.40 39.25
CA GLY A 392 7.70 -19.24 39.40
C GLY A 392 7.94 -20.51 40.21
N LEU A 393 9.17 -21.03 40.22
CA LEU A 393 9.60 -22.15 41.07
C LEU A 393 9.88 -21.73 42.54
N GLY A 394 10.02 -20.43 42.79
CA GLY A 394 10.40 -19.90 44.12
C GLY A 394 11.91 -19.70 44.30
N ASP A 395 12.70 -19.99 43.27
CA ASP A 395 14.17 -19.87 43.22
C ASP A 395 14.57 -18.38 43.05
N ASN A 396 14.35 -17.58 44.10
CA ASN A 396 14.49 -16.12 44.02
C ASN A 396 15.93 -15.67 43.69
N GLN A 397 16.93 -16.43 44.09
CA GLN A 397 18.33 -16.09 43.87
C GLN A 397 18.73 -16.33 42.40
N GLU A 398 18.35 -17.48 41.85
CA GLU A 398 18.56 -17.90 40.47
C GLU A 398 17.76 -17.02 39.51
N ALA A 399 16.54 -16.64 39.91
CA ALA A 399 15.71 -15.67 39.19
C ALA A 399 16.42 -14.32 39.07
N ALA A 400 16.93 -13.78 40.19
CA ALA A 400 17.66 -12.52 40.18
C ALA A 400 18.96 -12.59 39.36
N THR A 401 19.65 -13.73 39.43
CA THR A 401 20.88 -13.99 38.67
C THR A 401 20.62 -13.99 37.17
N SER A 402 19.60 -14.73 36.72
CA SER A 402 19.18 -14.77 35.31
C SER A 402 18.75 -13.39 34.81
N MET A 403 18.06 -12.63 35.66
CA MET A 403 17.61 -11.27 35.33
C MET A 403 18.78 -10.28 35.20
N GLN A 404 19.81 -10.44 36.03
CA GLN A 404 21.04 -9.66 35.93
C GLN A 404 21.83 -10.03 34.67
N ALA A 405 21.92 -11.32 34.33
CA ALA A 405 22.54 -11.79 33.09
C ALA A 405 21.82 -11.25 31.85
N CYS A 406 20.47 -11.18 31.87
CA CYS A 406 19.69 -10.54 30.80
C CYS A 406 20.07 -9.06 30.63
N ILE A 407 20.16 -8.30 31.73
CA ILE A 407 20.56 -6.89 31.70
C ILE A 407 21.96 -6.72 31.10
N GLU A 408 22.89 -7.59 31.48
CA GLU A 408 24.27 -7.57 30.96
C GLU A 408 24.32 -7.94 29.48
N ALA A 409 23.57 -8.95 29.06
CA ALA A 409 23.48 -9.36 27.65
C ALA A 409 23.00 -8.20 26.76
N VAL A 410 21.97 -7.45 27.18
CA VAL A 410 21.49 -6.28 26.40
C VAL A 410 22.52 -5.14 26.38
N LYS A 411 23.24 -4.92 27.49
CA LYS A 411 24.24 -3.84 27.59
C LYS A 411 25.49 -4.12 26.76
N THR A 412 25.86 -5.39 26.64
CA THR A 412 27.04 -5.84 25.89
C THR A 412 26.73 -6.14 24.43
N ALA A 413 25.44 -6.19 24.05
CA ALA A 413 25.03 -6.39 22.67
C ALA A 413 25.44 -5.24 21.74
N PRO A 414 25.71 -5.52 20.44
CA PRO A 414 25.99 -4.48 19.45
C PRO A 414 24.87 -3.43 19.36
N ALA A 415 25.25 -2.17 19.09
CA ALA A 415 24.32 -1.02 19.11
C ALA A 415 23.07 -1.19 18.24
N TYR A 416 23.14 -1.95 17.13
CA TYR A 416 21.99 -2.20 16.26
C TYR A 416 20.92 -3.12 16.90
N LYS A 417 21.29 -3.98 17.85
CA LYS A 417 20.38 -4.88 18.57
C LYS A 417 19.72 -4.24 19.79
N TYR A 418 20.36 -3.20 20.36
CA TYR A 418 19.86 -2.53 21.55
C TYR A 418 18.40 -2.08 21.42
N ARG A 419 18.01 -1.54 20.26
CA ARG A 419 16.64 -1.04 20.05
C ARG A 419 15.58 -2.14 20.12
N THR A 420 15.88 -3.34 19.61
CA THR A 420 14.96 -4.48 19.62
C THR A 420 14.93 -5.18 20.99
N GLU A 421 16.04 -5.17 21.71
CA GLU A 421 16.21 -5.90 22.97
C GLU A 421 15.94 -5.04 24.23
N LYS A 422 15.84 -3.71 24.07
CA LYS A 422 15.57 -2.75 25.17
C LYS A 422 14.34 -3.11 26.02
N ARG A 423 13.34 -3.77 25.41
CA ARG A 423 12.17 -4.26 26.13
C ARG A 423 12.56 -5.17 27.30
N TRP A 424 13.41 -6.16 27.04
CA TRP A 424 13.83 -7.15 28.03
C TRP A 424 14.66 -6.52 29.14
N LEU A 425 15.53 -5.57 28.81
CA LEU A 425 16.27 -4.77 29.79
C LEU A 425 15.32 -4.08 30.80
N ASN A 426 14.26 -3.44 30.30
CA ASN A 426 13.31 -2.72 31.15
C ASN A 426 12.52 -3.69 32.04
N GLU A 427 12.00 -4.79 31.46
CA GLU A 427 11.23 -5.80 32.20
C GLU A 427 12.11 -6.47 33.28
N ALA A 428 13.36 -6.77 32.97
CA ALA A 428 14.34 -7.33 33.91
C ALA A 428 14.64 -6.39 35.09
N GLN A 429 14.88 -5.10 34.82
CA GLN A 429 15.11 -4.10 35.86
C GLN A 429 13.90 -3.91 36.76
N GLN A 430 12.70 -3.88 36.17
CA GLN A 430 11.45 -3.72 36.91
C GLN A 430 11.23 -4.91 37.87
N PHE A 431 11.48 -6.13 37.40
CA PHE A 431 11.39 -7.33 38.22
C PHE A 431 12.31 -7.26 39.45
N LEU A 432 13.60 -6.93 39.25
CA LEU A 432 14.56 -6.81 40.35
C LEU A 432 14.19 -5.71 41.34
N LYS A 433 13.66 -4.58 40.85
CA LYS A 433 13.18 -3.49 41.70
C LYS A 433 12.00 -3.92 42.56
N GLY A 434 11.04 -4.65 41.99
CA GLY A 434 9.89 -5.20 42.72
C GLY A 434 10.32 -6.14 43.84
N LYS A 435 11.23 -7.08 43.56
CA LYS A 435 11.75 -8.01 44.58
C LYS A 435 12.49 -7.33 45.72
N ARG A 436 13.23 -6.25 45.44
CA ARG A 436 13.86 -5.44 46.49
C ARG A 436 12.83 -4.75 47.39
N GLN A 437 11.73 -4.27 46.83
CA GLN A 437 10.66 -3.61 47.60
C GLN A 437 9.91 -4.63 48.47
N GLU A 438 9.62 -5.82 47.94
CA GLU A 438 9.03 -6.93 48.72
C GLU A 438 9.90 -7.28 49.92
N ALA A 439 11.21 -7.46 49.73
CA ALA A 439 12.16 -7.80 50.78
C ALA A 439 12.32 -6.71 51.86
N VAL A 440 12.11 -5.44 51.50
CA VAL A 440 12.10 -4.33 52.48
C VAL A 440 10.78 -4.31 53.25
N SER A 441 9.65 -4.56 52.58
CA SER A 441 8.34 -4.60 53.23
C SER A 441 8.14 -5.80 54.16
N SER A 442 8.78 -6.94 53.89
CA SER A 442 8.69 -8.14 54.74
C SER A 442 9.59 -8.07 55.99
N ARG A 443 10.41 -7.03 56.11
CA ARG A 443 11.27 -6.76 57.28
C ARG A 443 10.64 -5.74 58.25
N HIS A 444 9.50 -5.17 57.89
CA HIS A 444 8.63 -4.36 58.75
C HIS A 444 7.39 -5.18 59.12
#